data_AF-A0A7G2SKC7-F1
#
_entry.id   AF-A0A7G2SKC7-F1
#
_cell.length_a   1.000
_cell.length_b   1.000
_cell.length_c   1.000
_cell.angle_alpha   90.00
_cell.angle_beta   90.00
_cell.angle_gamma   90.00
#
_symmetry.space_group_name_H-M   'P 1'
#
loop_
_entity.id
_entity.type
_entity.pdbx_description
1 polymer ?
#
loop_
_entity_poly.entity_id
_entity_poly.type
_entity_poly.pdbx_seq_one_letter_code
_entity_poly.pdbx_strand_id
1 'polypeptide(L)' 'PPLAMAVHQTMDQQLTHYAYKLVLDANHKINWYRQTSTGTKIYTKEPRMKWWQKAGIKLISWLPIEGFM' A
#
# COMPACT_ATOMS: atom_id res chain seq x y z
N PRO A 1 -1.49 26.25 6.26
CA PRO A 1 -2.84 26.20 6.88
C PRO A 1 -2.89 25.15 8.02
N PRO A 2 -3.45 25.49 9.19
CA PRO A 2 -3.41 24.64 10.39
C PRO A 2 -4.18 23.32 10.24
N LEU A 3 -5.26 23.30 9.45
CA LEU A 3 -6.05 22.09 9.20
C LEU A 3 -5.24 21.00 8.46
N ALA A 4 -4.50 21.37 7.42
CA ALA A 4 -3.68 20.42 6.67
C ALA A 4 -2.58 19.78 7.54
N MET A 5 -2.01 20.56 8.46
CA MET A 5 -1.03 20.06 9.43
C MET A 5 -1.67 19.10 10.43
N ALA A 6 -2.84 19.44 10.97
CA ALA A 6 -3.57 18.57 11.89
C ALA A 6 -3.96 17.24 11.23
N VAL A 7 -4.51 17.28 10.01
CA VAL A 7 -4.86 16.07 9.24
C VAL A 7 -3.62 15.21 8.99
N HIS A 8 -2.50 15.82 8.59
CA HIS A 8 -1.26 15.09 8.34
C HIS A 8 -0.71 14.42 9.62
N GLN A 9 -0.69 15.15 10.74
CA GLN A 9 -0.24 14.64 12.03
C GLN A 9 -1.11 13.49 12.52
N THR A 10 -2.43 13.64 12.47
CA THR A 10 -3.38 12.60 12.88
C THR A 10 -3.29 11.37 11.97
N MET A 11 -3.14 11.57 10.66
CA MET A 11 -2.96 10.46 9.72
C MET A 11 -1.67 9.68 10.01
N ASP A 12 -0.53 10.36 10.13
CA ASP A 12 0.76 9.70 10.36
C ASP A 12 0.81 8.99 11.72
N GLN A 13 0.23 9.57 12.76
CA GLN A 13 0.24 8.98 14.09
C GLN A 13 -0.71 7.78 14.22
N GLN A 14 -1.88 7.81 13.59
CA GLN A 14 -2.90 6.78 13.82
C GLN A 14 -2.98 5.73 12.69
N LEU A 15 -2.80 6.09 11.41
CA LEU A 15 -2.90 5.11 10.33
C LEU A 15 -1.69 4.18 10.27
N THR A 16 -0.52 4.62 10.72
CA THR A 16 0.71 3.81 10.57
C THR A 16 0.67 2.51 11.39
N HIS A 17 -0.19 2.43 12.40
CA HIS A 17 -0.44 1.20 13.17
C HIS A 17 -1.29 0.16 12.43
N TYR A 18 -2.14 0.60 11.48
CA TYR A 18 -3.14 -0.26 10.82
C TYR A 18 -2.92 -0.41 9.31
N ALA A 19 -2.25 0.55 8.68
CA ALA A 19 -2.00 0.60 7.25
C ALA A 19 -0.54 0.33 6.91
N TYR A 20 -0.30 0.00 5.65
CA TYR A 20 1.04 -0.08 5.08
C TYR A 20 1.38 1.24 4.40
N LYS A 21 2.58 1.78 4.65
CA LYS A 21 3.14 2.89 3.89
C LYS A 21 3.82 2.35 2.63
N LEU A 22 3.37 2.81 1.47
CA LEU A 22 3.93 2.46 0.18
C LEU A 22 5.07 3.42 -0.18
N VAL A 23 6.26 2.88 -0.43
CA VAL A 23 7.44 3.68 -0.82
C VAL A 23 8.07 3.05 -2.05
N LEU A 24 8.40 3.87 -3.05
CA LEU A 24 9.15 3.43 -4.22
C LEU A 24 10.65 3.44 -3.90
N ASP A 25 11.34 2.37 -4.28
CA ASP A 25 12.81 2.38 -4.30
C ASP A 25 13.35 3.04 -5.59
N ALA A 26 14.67 3.17 -5.66
CA ALA A 26 15.39 3.71 -6.82
C ALA A 26 15.10 2.94 -8.14
N ASN A 27 14.60 1.71 -8.05
CA ASN A 27 14.24 0.87 -9.20
C ASN A 27 12.74 0.93 -9.51
N HIS A 28 12.00 1.90 -8.96
CA HIS A 28 10.56 2.06 -9.13
C HIS A 28 9.74 0.85 -8.62
N LYS A 29 10.28 0.08 -7.67
CA LYS A 29 9.54 -1.03 -7.06
C LYS A 29 8.88 -0.58 -5.77
N ILE A 30 7.66 -1.04 -5.57
CA ILE A 30 6.87 -0.76 -4.38
C ILE A 30 7.37 -1.61 -3.21
N ASN A 31 7.71 -0.92 -2.11
CA ASN A 31 8.03 -1.49 -0.82
C ASN A 31 6.96 -1.11 0.20
N TRP A 32 6.48 -2.09 0.96
CA TRP A 32 5.40 -1.95 1.94
C TRP A 32 6.02 -1.87 3.34
N TYR A 33 5.93 -0.71 3.96
CA TYR A 33 6.45 -0.45 5.29
C TYR A 33 5.32 -0.58 6.30
N ARG A 34 5.53 -1.37 7.34
CA ARG A 34 4.59 -1.52 8.46
C ARG A 34 5.30 -1.22 9.76
N GLN A 35 4.75 -0.29 10.56
CA GLN A 35 5.21 -0.13 11.92
C GLN A 35 4.65 -1.25 12.80
N THR A 36 5.54 -1.93 13.51
CA THR A 36 5.20 -2.96 14.50
C THR A 36 5.80 -2.58 15.84
N SER A 37 5.33 -3.18 16.94
CA SER A 37 5.88 -2.91 18.28
C SER A 37 7.39 -3.19 18.39
N THR A 38 7.92 -4.05 17.52
CA THR A 38 9.33 -4.41 17.46
C THR A 38 10.14 -3.61 16.42
N GLY A 39 9.51 -2.65 15.74
CA GLY A 39 10.15 -1.80 14.71
C GLY A 39 9.47 -1.83 13.35
N THR A 40 10.08 -1.18 12.36
CA THR A 40 9.55 -1.10 11.00
C THR A 40 9.88 -2.36 10.20
N LYS A 41 8.84 -3.05 9.71
CA LYS A 41 9.00 -4.21 8.84
C LYS A 41 8.74 -3.82 7.38
N ILE A 42 9.65 -4.20 6.50
CA ILE A 42 9.58 -3.91 5.07
C ILE A 42 9.22 -5.19 4.33
N TYR A 43 8.20 -5.12 3.48
CA TYR A 43 7.80 -6.20 2.60
C TYR A 43 7.97 -5.76 1.13
N THR A 44 8.63 -6.57 0.32
CA THR A 44 8.81 -6.33 -1.12
C THR A 44 7.68 -6.89 -1.98
N LYS A 45 6.72 -7.57 -1.33
CA LYS A 45 5.51 -8.14 -1.94
C LYS A 45 4.31 -7.69 -1.13
N GLU A 46 3.19 -7.57 -1.80
CA GLU A 46 1.93 -7.20 -1.15
C GLU A 46 1.61 -8.18 0.00
N PRO A 47 1.57 -7.70 1.24
CA PRO A 47 1.33 -8.54 2.40
C PRO A 47 -0.14 -8.99 2.43
N ARG A 48 -0.39 -10.21 2.91
CA ARG A 48 -1.71 -10.88 2.96
C ARG A 48 -2.31 -11.28 1.60
N MET A 49 -1.66 -10.97 0.47
CA MET A 49 -2.09 -11.47 -0.83
C MET A 49 -1.56 -12.88 -1.10
N LYS A 50 -2.45 -13.82 -1.40
CA LYS A 50 -2.08 -15.18 -1.84
C LYS A 50 -1.67 -15.16 -3.31
N TRP A 51 -0.79 -16.10 -3.71
CA TRP A 51 -0.29 -16.18 -5.08
C TRP A 51 -1.41 -16.37 -6.12
N TRP A 52 -2.47 -17.13 -5.79
CA TRP A 52 -3.60 -17.35 -6.68
C TRP A 52 -4.51 -16.11 -6.80
N GLN A 53 -4.64 -15.31 -5.74
CA GLN A 53 -5.37 -14.03 -5.79
C GLN A 53 -4.67 -13.05 -6.72
N LYS A 54 -3.33 -13.00 -6.65
CA LYS A 54 -2.51 -12.22 -7.56
C LYS A 54 -2.72 -12.64 -9.02
N ALA A 55 -2.80 -13.95 -9.28
CA ALA A 55 -3.08 -14.46 -10.62
C ALA A 55 -4.48 -14.06 -11.10
N GLY A 56 -5.50 -14.19 -10.25
CA GLY A 56 -6.88 -13.77 -10.57
C GLY A 56 -7.00 -12.28 -10.89
N ILE A 57 -6.41 -11.41 -10.07
CA ILE A 57 -6.39 -9.95 -10.32
C ILE A 57 -5.72 -9.64 -11.66
N LYS A 58 -4.61 -10.32 -11.99
CA LYS A 58 -3.91 -10.12 -13.26
C LYS A 58 -4.76 -10.51 -14.46
N LEU A 59 -5.56 -11.59 -14.35
CA LEU A 59 -6.49 -11.99 -15.39
C LEU A 59 -7.58 -10.94 -15.60
N ILE A 60 -8.18 -10.45 -14.51
CA ILE A 60 -9.24 -9.42 -14.58
C ILE A 60 -8.68 -8.11 -15.14
N SER A 61 -7.47 -7.72 -14.76
CA SER A 61 -6.81 -6.49 -15.23
C SER A 61 -6.52 -6.50 -16.74
N TRP A 62 -6.53 -7.67 -17.36
CA TRP A 62 -6.34 -7.81 -18.81
C TRP A 62 -7.66 -7.74 -19.59
N LEU A 63 -8.80 -7.90 -18.92
CA LEU A 63 -10.08 -7.78 -19.59
C LEU A 63 -10.27 -6.35 -20.10
N PRO A 64 -10.81 -6.16 -21.32
CA PRO A 64 -11.11 -4.83 -21.85
C PRO A 64 -12.24 -4.21 -21.03
N ILE A 65 -11.86 -3.34 -20.08
CA ILE A 65 -12.81 -2.56 -19.25
C ILE A 65 -13.27 -1.30 -19.99
N GLU A 66 -12.71 -1.04 -21.18
CA GLU A 66 -13.03 0.09 -22.06
C GLU A 66 -14.51 0.14 -22.46
N GLY A 67 -15.24 -0.99 -22.43
CA GLY A 67 -16.68 -1.02 -22.68
C GLY A 67 -17.58 -0.55 -21.54
N PHE A 68 -17.02 -0.16 -20.39
CA PHE A 68 -17.74 0.29 -19.19
C PHE A 68 -17.50 1.76 -18.81
N MET A 69 -16.84 2.55 -19.67
CA MET A 69 -16.68 4.01 -19.51
C MET A 69 -17.51 4.77 -20.52
#